data_AF-A0A4Y7Q4H0-F1
#
_entry.id   AF-A0A4Y7Q4H0-F1
#
_cell.length_a   1.000
_cell.length_b   1.000
_cell.length_c   1.000
_cell.angle_alpha   90.00
_cell.angle_beta   90.00
_cell.angle_gamma   90.00
#
_symmetry.space_group_name_H-M   'P 1'
#
loop_
_entity.id
_entity.type
_entity.pdbx_description
1 polymer ?
#
loop_
_entity_poly.entity_id
_entity_poly.type
_entity_poly.pdbx_seq_one_letter_code
_entity_poly.pdbx_strand_id
1 'polypeptide(L)' 'FEAGQANAHDLHDPKDQRSLSNRQALEEQMEEEAEENRIQDPLKPAQDHGNEPSRGAKIDAELQAEEQEYLERKGKA' A
#
# COMPACT_ATOMS: atom_id res chain seq x y z
N PHE A 1 31.53 -4.57 -1.74
CA PHE A 1 30.27 -5.21 -1.33
C PHE A 1 30.10 -6.42 -2.22
N GLU A 2 29.95 -7.63 -1.66
CA GLU A 2 29.58 -8.81 -2.45
C GLU A 2 28.07 -8.76 -2.74
N ALA A 3 27.68 -9.13 -3.96
CA ALA A 3 26.28 -9.20 -4.33
C ALA A 3 25.60 -10.36 -3.58
N GLY A 4 24.35 -10.16 -3.18
CA GLY A 4 23.55 -11.21 -2.53
C GLY A 4 23.27 -12.39 -3.45
N GLN A 5 22.84 -13.51 -2.86
CA GLN A 5 22.42 -14.69 -3.61
C GLN A 5 21.23 -14.33 -4.53
N ALA A 6 21.29 -14.81 -5.78
CA ALA A 6 20.22 -14.62 -6.75
C ALA A 6 18.89 -15.18 -6.22
N ASN A 7 17.80 -14.44 -6.42
CA ASN A 7 16.43 -14.80 -6.02
C ASN A 7 16.20 -14.99 -4.52
N ALA A 8 17.10 -14.52 -3.65
CA ALA A 8 16.93 -14.66 -2.19
C ALA A 8 15.65 -13.99 -1.63
N HIS A 9 15.02 -13.09 -2.39
CA HIS A 9 13.77 -12.42 -2.03
C HIS A 9 12.53 -13.06 -2.68
N ASP A 10 12.69 -14.03 -3.58
CA ASP A 10 11.58 -14.67 -4.27
C ASP A 10 10.98 -15.78 -3.40
N LEU A 11 9.71 -15.63 -3.07
CA LEU A 11 8.93 -16.61 -2.28
C LEU A 11 8.60 -17.87 -3.07
N HIS A 12 8.60 -17.79 -4.40
CA HIS A 12 8.21 -18.85 -5.30
C HIS A 12 9.41 -19.45 -6.06
N ASP A 13 10.65 -19.18 -5.62
CA ASP A 13 11.84 -19.79 -6.22
C ASP A 13 11.76 -21.32 -6.11
N PRO A 14 11.77 -22.07 -7.24
CA PRO A 14 11.75 -23.53 -7.20
C PRO A 14 12.99 -24.15 -6.51
N LYS A 15 14.07 -23.37 -6.34
CA LYS A 15 15.30 -23.80 -5.65
C LYS A 15 15.32 -23.40 -4.17
N ASP A 16 14.24 -22.79 -3.69
CA ASP A 16 14.11 -22.43 -2.29
C ASP A 16 14.11 -23.67 -1.39
N GLN A 17 14.93 -23.63 -0.35
CA GLN A 17 15.10 -24.70 0.63
C GLN A 17 14.20 -24.52 1.86
N ARG A 18 13.43 -23.44 1.95
CA ARG A 18 12.43 -23.22 3.02
C ARG A 18 11.33 -24.27 2.96
N SER A 19 10.89 -24.72 4.14
CA SER A 19 9.76 -25.63 4.26
C SER A 19 8.47 -24.98 3.76
N LEU A 20 7.46 -25.80 3.41
CA LEU A 20 6.15 -25.32 2.99
C LEU A 20 5.50 -24.44 4.07
N SER A 21 5.56 -24.87 5.34
CA SER A 21 5.03 -24.11 6.47
C SER A 21 5.70 -22.75 6.64
N ASN A 22 7.02 -22.65 6.42
CA ASN A 22 7.74 -21.38 6.54
C ASN A 22 7.37 -20.42 5.39
N ARG A 23 7.14 -20.95 4.18
CA ARG A 23 6.67 -20.13 3.05
C ARG A 23 5.26 -19.59 3.28
N GLN A 24 4.35 -20.45 3.75
CA GLN A 24 2.99 -20.06 4.09
C GLN A 24 2.97 -18.95 5.16
N ALA A 25 3.72 -19.11 6.25
CA ALA A 25 3.77 -18.10 7.30
C ALA A 25 4.32 -16.76 6.81
N LEU A 26 5.30 -16.76 5.89
CA LEU A 26 5.82 -15.54 5.31
C LEU A 26 4.81 -14.87 4.35
N GLU A 27 4.08 -15.67 3.57
CA GLU A 27 3.03 -15.17 2.69
C GLU A 27 1.89 -14.50 3.48
N GLU A 28 1.46 -15.12 4.58
CA GLU A 28 0.47 -14.55 5.51
C GLU A 28 0.96 -13.21 6.10
N GLN A 29 2.22 -13.14 6.54
CA GLN A 29 2.79 -11.88 7.04
C GLN A 29 2.84 -10.79 5.97
N MET A 30 3.21 -11.15 4.74
CA MET A 30 3.23 -10.20 3.63
C MET A 30 1.82 -9.73 3.25
N GLU A 31 0.81 -10.59 3.35
CA GLU A 31 -0.58 -10.22 3.13
C GLU A 31 -1.08 -9.26 4.22
N GLU A 32 -0.80 -9.54 5.48
CA GLU A 32 -1.13 -8.66 6.62
C GLU A 32 -0.44 -7.30 6.48
N GLU A 33 0.87 -7.27 6.19
CA GLU A 33 1.61 -6.04 5.95
C GLU A 33 1.08 -5.28 4.72
N ALA A 34 0.67 -5.98 3.67
CA ALA A 34 0.07 -5.35 2.49
C ALA A 34 -1.31 -4.76 2.81
N GLU A 35 -2.12 -5.40 3.66
CA GLU A 35 -3.39 -4.87 4.13
C GLU A 35 -3.21 -3.64 5.03
N GLU A 36 -2.25 -3.67 5.96
CA GLU A 36 -1.91 -2.53 6.80
C GLU A 36 -1.39 -1.34 5.98
N ASN A 37 -0.58 -1.62 4.95
CA ASN A 37 0.00 -0.61 4.06
C ASN A 37 -0.88 -0.26 2.85
N ARG A 38 -2.12 -0.76 2.77
CA ARG A 38 -3.07 -0.26 1.77
C ARG A 38 -3.31 1.21 2.02
N ILE A 39 -2.83 2.03 1.08
CA ILE A 39 -3.05 3.47 1.06
C ILE A 39 -4.54 3.71 0.81
N GLN A 40 -5.33 3.78 1.90
CA GLN A 40 -6.74 4.14 1.83
C GLN A 40 -6.91 5.63 1.53
N ASP A 41 -6.00 6.45 2.07
CA ASP A 41 -5.95 7.90 1.84
C ASP A 41 -4.61 8.25 1.17
N PRO A 42 -4.63 8.79 -0.07
CA PRO A 42 -3.42 9.14 -0.81
C PRO A 42 -2.58 10.25 -0.15
N LEU A 43 -3.15 11.04 0.76
CA LEU A 43 -2.43 12.10 1.48
C LEU A 43 -1.67 11.58 2.70
N LYS A 44 -2.15 10.48 3.29
CA LYS A 44 -1.67 9.97 4.57
C LYS A 44 -0.19 9.56 4.58
N PRO A 45 0.35 8.86 3.56
CA PRO A 45 1.78 8.51 3.55
C PRO A 45 2.72 9.73 3.59
N ALA A 46 2.34 10.81 2.91
CA ALA A 46 3.12 12.04 2.93
C ALA A 46 3.06 12.68 4.33
N GLN A 47 1.86 12.78 4.90
CA GLN A 47 1.62 13.34 6.24
C GLN A 47 2.32 12.56 7.35
N ASP A 48 2.23 11.22 7.33
CA ASP A 48 2.86 10.32 8.31
C ASP A 48 4.38 10.46 8.30
N HIS A 49 4.97 10.73 7.13
CA HIS A 49 6.41 10.96 6.98
C HIS A 49 6.81 12.43 7.22
N GLY A 50 5.89 13.30 7.64
CA GLY A 50 6.13 14.73 7.89
C GLY A 50 6.38 15.54 6.61
N ASN A 51 6.04 14.99 5.45
CA ASN A 51 6.18 15.63 4.15
C ASN A 51 4.87 16.31 3.73
N GLU A 52 4.99 17.33 2.89
CA GLU A 52 3.82 17.94 2.28
C GLU A 52 3.29 17.04 1.14
N PRO A 53 1.98 16.73 1.10
CA PRO A 53 1.39 15.98 -0.01
C PRO A 53 1.61 16.68 -1.35
N SER A 54 1.69 15.89 -2.42
CA SER A 54 1.89 16.43 -3.77
C SER A 54 0.74 17.36 -4.17
N ARG A 55 1.02 18.33 -5.07
CA ARG A 55 0.01 19.26 -5.57
C ARG A 55 -1.20 18.53 -6.19
N GLY A 56 -0.96 17.42 -6.89
CA GLY A 56 -2.04 16.62 -7.49
C GLY A 56 -2.91 15.97 -6.42
N ALA A 57 -2.29 15.33 -5.42
CA ALA A 57 -3.04 14.66 -4.35
C ALA A 57 -3.92 15.63 -3.56
N LYS A 58 -3.45 16.87 -3.33
CA LYS A 58 -4.26 17.92 -2.70
C LYS A 58 -5.49 18.30 -3.53
N ILE A 59 -5.31 18.48 -4.84
CA ILE A 59 -6.40 18.83 -5.77
C ILE A 59 -7.42 17.68 -5.84
N ASP A 60 -6.96 16.44 -5.90
CA ASP A 60 -7.85 15.27 -5.93
C ASP A 60 -8.68 15.18 -4.64
N ALA A 61 -8.08 15.45 -3.48
CA ALA A 61 -8.80 15.47 -2.20
C ALA A 61 -9.83 16.61 -2.11
N GLU A 62 -9.49 17.81 -2.61
CA GLU A 62 -10.43 18.93 -2.70
C GLU A 62 -11.62 18.59 -3.62
N LEU A 63 -11.34 18.03 -4.80
CA LEU A 63 -12.37 17.64 -5.77
C LEU A 63 -13.30 16.55 -5.21
N GLN A 64 -12.75 15.55 -4.51
CA GLN A 64 -13.54 14.52 -3.85
C GLN A 64 -14.48 15.11 -2.79
N ALA A 65 -14.00 16.05 -1.98
CA ALA A 65 -14.82 16.71 -0.96
C ALA A 65 -15.94 17.54 -1.60
N GLU A 66 -15.65 18.27 -2.68
CA GLU A 66 -16.65 19.04 -3.43
C GLU A 66 -17.70 18.14 -4.10
N GLU A 67 -17.29 17.01 -4.69
CA GLU A 67 -18.20 16.03 -5.28
C GLU A 67 -19.11 15.40 -4.24
N GLN A 68 -18.56 15.05 -3.07
CA GLN A 68 -19.32 14.45 -1.99
C GLN A 68 -20.36 15.44 -1.43
N GLU A 69 -19.98 16.69 -1.21
CA GLU A 69 -20.92 17.75 -0.80
C GLU A 69 -22.00 17.99 -1.88
N TYR A 70 -21.63 17.94 -3.16
CA TYR A 70 -22.57 18.08 -4.27
C TYR A 70 -23.59 16.94 -4.31
N LEU A 71 -23.15 15.70 -4.09
CA LEU A 71 -24.01 14.51 -4.04
C LEU A 71 -24.97 14.57 -2.86
N GLU A 72 -24.49 14.97 -1.68
CA GLU A 72 -25.30 15.20 -0.49
C GLU A 72 -26.36 16.28 -0.71
N ARG A 73 -25.97 17.44 -1.27
CA ARG A 73 -26.90 18.52 -1.63
C ARG A 73 -27.94 18.10 -2.66
N LYS A 74 -27.59 17.17 -3.57
CA LYS A 74 -28.53 16.60 -4.55
C LYS A 74 -29.40 15.47 -4.01
N GLY A 75 -29.21 15.03 -2.76
CA GLY A 75 -29.93 13.89 -2.19
C GLY A 75 -29.65 12.58 -2.92
N LYS A 76 -28.44 12.44 -3.48
CA LYS A 76 -28.00 11.27 -4.25
C LYS A 76 -26.95 10.42 -3.51
N ALA A 77 -26.65 10.79 -2.27
CA ALA A 77 -25.81 10.05 -1.33
C ALA A 77 -26.67 9.10 -0.48
#